data_AF-A0A524HAT9-F1
#
_entry.id   AF-A0A524HAT9-F1
#
_cell.length_a   1.000
_cell.length_b   1.000
_cell.length_c   1.000
_cell.angle_alpha   90.00
_cell.angle_beta   90.00
_cell.angle_gamma   90.00
#
_symmetry.space_group_name_H-M   'P 1'
#
loop_
_entity.id
_entity.type
_entity.pdbx_description
1 polymer ?
#
loop_
_entity_poly.entity_id
_entity_poly.type
_entity_poly.pdbx_seq_one_letter_code
_entity_poly.pdbx_strand_id
1 'polypeptide(L)'
;MRLSTGGTTLRGDLRLDQRGATLTGSLVLESSDGPPVAIQDGRVDPDGTVEFAVDAPEAIRFTGRRDGSEFAGQARLDRRRSVGWTAQRLPEGAEFYAALPRFRMVQVTLGRNLSELRLPGPWVEAAGNESGAADRAAALATAAGLTPIPADSIRDYGFLPALGLARRDQLVPALIQALIAIRAELPAGERARFDAFFRPRRVWLVDLHAAALDGARLRFRQLSWEDAGPALAAAGLLPTDLPPGVAVIPTALYRLATLREQDSVAFQSARGRLSLGGTASAQRAEALLDGYRDGADWQAQALAFLLSATWVQGPRGPTSPAGLMREAHGRPDLPIPAIQPRYFGIPEAVPTVGVPGEVVDRIVAAENWAAEQWAEYRGPAAVLNVIRRLRLGIGINTTLEADGPWIVTSVAREAAGSPAGFLESVDAIVEDPGAPPLFAVATAMHEWQHLLMERHRLALATGGSFQSDGAGLWYTPSDLFLAEGLSEWETGRMLAPLLARTPIIGVGDAQKLAVLESRNPADPHVLGLQMMRALATALGNPATVRALVLAHGDDPFAVAAAVPGWRRVDTPDRVLPARGQRRLIPETTFSIEDGVGDVIGTRILVVADTTSGG
;
A
#
# COMPACT_ATOMS: atom_id res chain seq x y z
N MET A 1 -30.72 23.18 12.02
CA MET A 1 -31.24 24.42 12.64
C MET A 1 -30.44 25.61 12.18
N ARG A 2 -31.07 26.79 12.04
CA ARG A 2 -30.47 28.08 11.73
C ARG A 2 -30.98 29.12 12.73
N LEU A 3 -30.10 29.98 13.23
CA LEU A 3 -30.36 31.10 14.15
C LEU A 3 -29.90 32.39 13.47
N SER A 4 -30.79 33.36 13.27
CA SER A 4 -30.48 34.60 12.53
C SER A 4 -30.45 35.82 13.44
N THR A 5 -29.29 36.48 13.51
CA THR A 5 -29.05 37.67 14.34
C THR A 5 -28.60 38.86 13.48
N GLY A 6 -29.53 39.65 12.93
CA GLY A 6 -29.28 41.00 12.38
C GLY A 6 -28.00 41.23 11.56
N GLY A 7 -27.50 40.20 10.85
CA GLY A 7 -26.21 40.19 10.16
C GLY A 7 -25.46 38.85 10.16
N THR A 8 -25.70 37.98 11.15
CA THR A 8 -25.02 36.66 11.28
C THR A 8 -26.04 35.53 11.36
N THR A 9 -25.81 34.41 10.68
CA THR A 9 -26.65 33.20 10.80
C THR A 9 -25.80 32.07 11.37
N LEU A 10 -26.14 31.60 12.58
CA LEU A 10 -25.50 30.42 13.19
C LEU A 10 -26.28 29.16 12.81
N ARG A 11 -25.60 28.08 12.43
CA ARG A 11 -26.23 26.76 12.22
C ARG A 11 -26.10 25.89 13.47
N GLY A 12 -26.95 24.88 13.56
CA GLY A 12 -26.94 23.92 14.67
C GLY A 12 -27.62 22.59 14.29
N ASP A 13 -27.26 21.52 14.99
CA ASP A 13 -27.98 20.24 14.96
C ASP A 13 -28.90 20.19 16.19
N LEU A 14 -30.20 20.02 15.93
CA LEU A 14 -31.24 19.94 16.94
C LEU A 14 -31.87 18.56 16.84
N ARG A 15 -31.59 17.71 17.83
CA ARG A 15 -32.14 16.37 17.95
C ARG A 15 -33.26 16.40 18.97
N LEU A 16 -34.46 15.97 18.56
CA LEU A 16 -35.65 15.98 19.41
C LEU A 16 -36.30 14.59 19.39
N ASP A 17 -36.61 14.05 20.58
CA ASP A 17 -37.51 12.92 20.79
C ASP A 17 -38.78 13.43 21.49
N GLN A 18 -39.95 13.15 20.91
CA GLN A 18 -41.24 13.58 21.42
C GLN A 18 -42.01 12.38 21.98
N ARG A 19 -42.40 12.47 23.26
CA ARG A 19 -43.27 11.49 23.92
C ARG A 19 -44.49 12.20 24.53
N GLY A 20 -45.61 12.14 23.82
CA GLY A 20 -46.79 12.93 24.19
C GLY A 20 -46.50 14.43 24.08
N ALA A 21 -46.71 15.16 25.17
CA ALA A 21 -46.43 16.60 25.27
C ALA A 21 -44.98 16.92 25.64
N THR A 22 -44.17 15.94 26.04
CA THR A 22 -42.78 16.16 26.46
C THR A 22 -41.83 16.07 25.28
N LEU A 23 -40.92 17.04 25.17
CA LEU A 23 -39.74 16.99 24.30
C LEU A 23 -38.49 16.72 25.11
N THR A 24 -37.67 15.82 24.61
CA THR A 24 -36.31 15.57 25.09
C THR A 24 -35.34 15.62 23.91
N GLY A 25 -34.04 15.69 24.16
CA GLY A 25 -33.05 15.72 23.10
C GLY A 25 -31.87 16.64 23.40
N SER A 26 -31.25 17.17 22.35
CA SER A 26 -30.02 17.94 22.45
C SER A 26 -29.86 18.97 21.34
N LEU A 27 -29.10 20.03 21.62
CA LEU A 27 -28.67 21.04 20.66
C LEU A 27 -27.14 21.11 20.63
N VAL A 28 -26.57 21.15 19.43
CA VAL A 28 -25.17 21.56 19.22
C VAL A 28 -25.14 22.67 18.17
N LEU A 29 -24.42 23.76 18.45
CA LEU A 29 -24.26 24.89 17.54
C LEU A 29 -22.94 24.77 16.77
N GLU A 30 -22.86 25.35 15.57
CA GLU A 30 -21.66 25.37 14.74
C GLU A 30 -20.46 26.06 15.43
N SER A 31 -20.75 26.93 16.39
CA SER A 31 -19.74 27.63 17.20
C SER A 31 -19.27 26.84 18.41
N SER A 32 -19.80 25.64 18.66
CA SER A 32 -19.44 24.78 19.79
C SER A 32 -18.43 23.73 19.36
N ASP A 33 -17.30 23.68 20.06
CA ASP A 33 -16.35 22.57 19.94
C ASP A 33 -16.70 21.40 20.89
N GLY A 34 -17.60 21.60 21.85
CA GLY A 34 -18.03 20.60 22.85
C GLY A 34 -19.23 19.73 22.44
N PRO A 35 -19.58 18.73 23.27
CA PRO A 35 -20.68 17.80 23.00
C PRO A 35 -22.06 18.49 22.97
N PRO A 36 -23.09 17.85 22.37
CA PRO A 36 -24.45 18.36 22.37
C PRO A 36 -24.96 18.60 23.78
N VAL A 37 -25.61 19.74 23.96
CA VAL A 37 -26.18 20.19 25.22
C VAL A 37 -27.59 19.65 25.31
N ALA A 38 -27.92 18.95 26.40
CA ALA A 38 -29.26 18.44 26.61
C ALA A 38 -30.29 19.58 26.69
N ILE A 39 -31.44 19.40 26.06
CA ILE A 39 -32.54 20.37 26.20
C ILE A 39 -33.24 20.18 27.55
N GLN A 40 -33.72 21.27 28.12
CA GLN A 40 -34.48 21.34 29.35
C GLN A 40 -35.91 21.85 29.09
N ASP A 41 -36.83 21.51 29.99
CA ASP A 41 -38.23 21.97 29.98
C ASP A 41 -38.93 21.85 28.62
N GLY A 42 -38.56 20.81 27.84
CA GLY A 42 -39.06 20.62 26.49
C GLY A 42 -40.55 20.23 26.47
N ARG A 43 -41.37 21.01 25.77
CA ARG A 43 -42.81 20.76 25.62
C ARG A 43 -43.36 21.10 24.24
N VAL A 44 -44.36 20.33 23.79
CA VAL A 44 -45.22 20.63 22.63
C VAL A 44 -46.66 20.71 23.07
N ASP A 45 -47.28 21.86 22.86
CA ASP A 45 -48.70 22.08 23.15
C ASP A 45 -49.58 21.58 21.98
N PRO A 46 -50.87 21.26 22.21
CA PRO A 46 -51.76 20.74 21.17
C PRO A 46 -51.95 21.63 19.94
N ASP A 47 -51.67 22.93 20.07
CA ASP A 47 -51.76 23.90 18.98
C ASP A 47 -50.49 23.95 18.09
N GLY A 48 -49.50 23.11 18.40
CA GLY A 48 -48.21 23.00 17.71
C GLY A 48 -47.14 23.95 18.24
N THR A 49 -47.39 24.67 19.34
CA THR A 49 -46.39 25.51 20.02
C THR A 49 -45.32 24.64 20.67
N VAL A 50 -44.06 25.00 20.48
CA VAL A 50 -42.89 24.25 20.96
C VAL A 50 -42.06 25.18 21.83
N GLU A 51 -41.70 24.70 23.02
CA GLU A 51 -40.82 25.41 23.94
C GLU A 51 -39.75 24.46 24.51
N PHE A 52 -38.51 24.91 24.59
CA PHE A 52 -37.42 24.22 25.29
C PHE A 52 -36.32 25.21 25.66
N ALA A 53 -35.42 24.83 26.57
CA ALA A 53 -34.25 25.60 26.94
C ALA A 53 -32.96 24.79 26.78
N VAL A 54 -31.82 25.46 26.68
CA VAL A 54 -30.48 24.84 26.73
C VAL A 54 -29.57 25.70 27.58
N ASP A 55 -28.66 25.06 28.31
CA ASP A 55 -27.70 25.71 29.21
C ASP A 55 -26.28 25.59 28.64
N ALA A 56 -25.93 26.40 27.63
CA ALA A 56 -24.53 26.63 27.25
C ALA A 56 -24.35 27.60 26.05
N PRO A 57 -23.35 28.49 26.08
CA PRO A 57 -22.60 28.97 27.27
C PRO A 57 -23.46 29.87 28.19
N GLU A 58 -24.65 30.28 27.73
CA GLU A 58 -25.68 31.00 28.47
C GLU A 58 -27.03 30.27 28.30
N ALA A 59 -27.98 30.50 29.20
CA ALA A 59 -29.32 29.91 29.08
C ALA A 59 -30.09 30.53 27.90
N ILE A 60 -30.44 29.70 26.91
CA ILE A 60 -31.22 30.12 25.74
C ILE A 60 -32.58 29.43 25.80
N ARG A 61 -33.65 30.23 25.80
CA ARG A 61 -35.03 29.70 25.71
C ARG A 61 -35.54 29.82 24.28
N PHE A 62 -35.95 28.71 23.71
CA PHE A 62 -36.54 28.62 22.38
C PHE A 62 -38.05 28.51 22.50
N THR A 63 -38.75 29.36 21.78
CA THR A 63 -40.21 29.31 21.61
C THR A 63 -40.51 29.36 20.13
N GLY A 64 -41.41 28.52 19.64
CA GLY A 64 -41.73 28.46 18.22
C GLY A 64 -42.98 27.66 17.93
N ARG A 65 -43.19 27.39 16.66
CA ARG A 65 -44.29 26.57 16.18
C ARG A 65 -43.78 25.53 15.20
N ARG A 66 -44.39 24.35 15.23
CA ARG A 66 -44.19 23.30 14.23
C ARG A 66 -45.15 23.52 13.06
N ASP A 67 -44.62 23.56 11.85
CA ASP A 67 -45.39 23.56 10.60
C ASP A 67 -44.91 22.39 9.72
N GLY A 68 -45.71 21.33 9.66
CA GLY A 68 -45.32 20.07 9.02
C GLY A 68 -44.05 19.45 9.61
N SER A 69 -42.98 19.42 8.82
CA SER A 69 -41.64 18.92 9.19
C SER A 69 -40.65 20.02 9.56
N GLU A 70 -41.08 21.27 9.60
CA GLU A 70 -40.25 22.42 9.95
C GLU A 70 -40.67 22.99 11.32
N PHE A 71 -39.69 23.51 12.04
CA PHE A 71 -39.90 24.31 13.23
C PHE A 71 -39.39 25.72 12.96
N ALA A 72 -40.10 26.73 13.43
CA ALA A 72 -39.64 28.12 13.37
C ALA A 72 -40.11 28.92 14.57
N GLY A 73 -39.33 29.91 14.99
CA GLY A 73 -39.69 30.71 16.15
C GLY A 73 -38.68 31.76 16.55
N GLN A 74 -38.73 32.13 17.83
CA GLN A 74 -37.84 33.07 18.50
C GLN A 74 -37.03 32.35 19.59
N ALA A 75 -35.74 32.60 19.62
CA ALA A 75 -34.84 32.17 20.69
C ALA A 75 -34.42 33.41 21.48
N ARG A 76 -34.45 33.32 22.81
CA ARG A 76 -34.15 34.43 23.72
C ARG A 76 -32.85 34.15 24.46
N LEU A 77 -31.83 34.95 24.16
CA LEU A 77 -30.53 34.96 24.83
C LEU A 77 -30.61 36.02 25.95
N ASP A 78 -30.77 35.56 27.18
CA ASP A 78 -31.06 36.41 28.36
C ASP A 78 -32.26 37.37 28.15
N ARG A 79 -32.57 38.25 29.11
CA ARG A 79 -33.74 39.13 29.09
C ARG A 79 -33.75 40.16 27.96
N ARG A 80 -32.71 40.26 27.11
CA ARG A 80 -32.50 41.43 26.25
C ARG A 80 -32.44 41.17 24.74
N ARG A 81 -32.18 39.95 24.25
CA ARG A 81 -32.03 39.69 22.80
C ARG A 81 -32.90 38.53 22.32
N SER A 82 -33.78 38.80 21.35
CA SER A 82 -34.57 37.80 20.64
C SER A 82 -34.00 37.60 19.24
N VAL A 83 -33.85 36.34 18.81
CA VAL A 83 -33.28 35.98 17.52
C VAL A 83 -34.21 34.97 16.83
N GLY A 84 -34.40 35.11 15.53
CA GLY A 84 -35.23 34.17 14.77
C GLY A 84 -34.52 32.83 14.64
N TRP A 85 -35.26 31.73 14.69
CA TRP A 85 -34.70 30.41 14.40
C TRP A 85 -35.61 29.58 13.51
N THR A 86 -35.00 28.69 12.72
CA THR A 86 -35.69 27.66 11.95
C THR A 86 -34.97 26.32 12.08
N ALA A 87 -35.69 25.22 11.99
CA ALA A 87 -35.12 23.88 11.89
C ALA A 87 -35.92 23.06 10.89
N GLN A 88 -35.20 22.43 9.97
CA GLN A 88 -35.76 21.51 8.99
C GLN A 88 -35.37 20.09 9.41
N ARG A 89 -36.30 19.15 9.34
CA ARG A 89 -36.03 17.74 9.57
C ARG A 89 -35.07 17.21 8.50
N LEU A 90 -33.98 16.57 8.93
CA LEU A 90 -33.10 15.81 8.04
C LEU A 90 -33.69 14.43 7.73
N PRO A 91 -33.40 13.85 6.55
CA PRO A 91 -33.74 12.46 6.25
C PRO A 91 -33.19 11.50 7.30
N GLU A 92 -33.86 10.38 7.49
CA GLU A 92 -33.37 9.32 8.36
C GLU A 92 -32.04 8.76 7.80
N GLY A 93 -31.02 8.68 8.66
CA GLY A 93 -29.67 8.26 8.28
C GLY A 93 -28.79 9.34 7.63
N ALA A 94 -29.27 10.59 7.52
CA ALA A 94 -28.41 11.70 7.08
C ALA A 94 -27.32 11.99 8.13
N GLU A 95 -26.07 11.96 7.72
CA GLU A 95 -24.93 12.39 8.54
C GLU A 95 -24.84 13.93 8.47
N PHE A 96 -24.90 14.59 9.63
CA PHE A 96 -24.83 16.04 9.74
C PHE A 96 -24.06 16.45 10.99
N TYR A 97 -23.14 17.40 10.83
CA TYR A 97 -22.39 18.01 11.92
C TYR A 97 -22.59 19.51 11.87
N ALA A 98 -23.02 20.10 12.99
CA ALA A 98 -23.22 21.54 13.09
C ALA A 98 -21.90 22.31 12.94
N ALA A 99 -20.89 21.88 13.69
CA ALA A 99 -19.50 22.31 13.52
C ALA A 99 -18.80 21.25 12.66
N LEU A 100 -17.98 21.68 11.70
CA LEU A 100 -17.21 20.71 10.91
C LEU A 100 -16.27 19.92 11.84
N PRO A 101 -16.19 18.58 11.67
CA PRO A 101 -15.16 17.75 12.28
C PRO A 101 -13.78 18.37 12.07
N ARG A 102 -13.08 18.73 13.16
CA ARG A 102 -11.76 19.35 13.12
C ARG A 102 -10.71 18.44 13.72
N PHE A 103 -9.62 18.23 12.97
CA PHE A 103 -8.53 17.35 13.35
C PHE A 103 -7.20 18.10 13.30
N ARG A 104 -6.25 17.64 14.11
CA ARG A 104 -4.86 18.07 14.09
C ARG A 104 -3.96 16.87 13.85
N MET A 105 -3.26 16.88 12.74
CA MET A 105 -2.14 15.99 12.48
C MET A 105 -0.88 16.59 13.10
N VAL A 106 -0.18 15.82 13.93
CA VAL A 106 1.10 16.22 14.52
C VAL A 106 2.19 16.33 13.45
N GLN A 107 3.26 17.07 13.75
CA GLN A 107 4.44 17.11 12.90
C GLN A 107 5.05 15.71 12.77
N VAL A 108 5.39 15.31 11.54
CA VAL A 108 6.06 14.03 11.26
C VAL A 108 7.36 14.28 10.51
N THR A 109 8.44 13.73 11.06
CA THR A 109 9.78 13.83 10.54
C THR A 109 10.19 12.50 9.90
N LEU A 110 10.64 12.52 8.65
CA LEU A 110 11.04 11.32 7.89
C LEU A 110 12.52 11.36 7.53
N GLY A 111 13.15 10.20 7.53
CA GLY A 111 14.45 9.96 6.92
C GLY A 111 15.54 9.52 7.91
N ARG A 112 16.74 9.26 7.40
CA ARG A 112 17.94 8.92 8.18
C ARG A 112 18.89 10.11 8.14
N ASN A 113 19.46 10.48 9.29
CA ASN A 113 20.48 11.52 9.38
C ASN A 113 21.88 11.00 9.01
N LEU A 114 22.00 10.23 7.93
CA LEU A 114 23.23 9.55 7.56
C LEU A 114 23.51 9.66 6.07
N SER A 115 24.74 10.06 5.74
CA SER A 115 25.32 9.95 4.39
C SER A 115 25.85 8.54 4.10
N GLU A 116 25.83 7.65 5.10
CA GLU A 116 26.42 6.31 5.04
C GLU A 116 25.53 5.29 5.77
N LEU A 117 25.36 4.12 5.17
CA LEU A 117 24.83 2.93 5.85
C LEU A 117 26.00 2.10 6.35
N ARG A 118 25.93 1.64 7.60
CA ARG A 118 26.95 0.79 8.21
C ARG A 118 26.37 -0.58 8.49
N LEU A 119 27.10 -1.62 8.11
CA LEU A 119 26.77 -3.01 8.40
C LEU A 119 27.89 -3.66 9.23
N PRO A 120 27.57 -4.56 10.18
CA PRO A 120 28.55 -5.19 11.05
C PRO A 120 29.55 -6.05 10.25
N GLY A 121 30.84 -5.70 10.33
CA GLY A 121 31.91 -6.36 9.57
C GLY A 121 31.92 -7.89 9.68
N PRO A 122 31.93 -8.46 10.91
CA PRO A 122 31.95 -9.92 11.11
C PRO A 122 30.76 -10.65 10.48
N TRP A 123 29.60 -10.01 10.42
CA TRP A 123 28.41 -10.62 9.83
C TRP A 123 28.49 -10.59 8.29
N VAL A 124 28.92 -9.49 7.71
CA VAL A 124 29.16 -9.37 6.26
C VAL A 124 30.22 -10.36 5.79
N GLU A 125 31.28 -10.58 6.58
CA GLU A 125 32.29 -11.59 6.29
C GLU A 125 31.72 -13.01 6.33
N ALA A 126 30.91 -13.35 7.35
CA ALA A 126 30.24 -14.63 7.41
C ALA A 126 29.30 -14.86 6.21
N ALA A 127 28.59 -13.81 5.78
CA ALA A 127 27.73 -13.82 4.61
C ALA A 127 28.49 -14.09 3.30
N GLY A 128 29.76 -13.70 3.21
CA GLY A 128 30.62 -13.96 2.04
C GLY A 128 30.89 -15.45 1.77
N ASN A 129 30.57 -16.35 2.70
CA ASN A 129 30.68 -17.80 2.50
C ASN A 129 29.41 -18.44 1.90
N GLU A 130 28.33 -17.67 1.75
CA GLU A 130 27.07 -18.15 1.21
C GLU A 130 27.10 -18.22 -0.33
N SER A 131 26.38 -19.20 -0.89
CA SER A 131 26.30 -19.35 -2.36
C SER A 131 25.58 -18.18 -3.02
N GLY A 132 26.09 -17.75 -4.17
CA GLY A 132 25.53 -16.65 -4.97
C GLY A 132 24.14 -16.93 -5.55
N ALA A 133 23.44 -15.87 -5.94
CA ALA A 133 22.09 -15.95 -6.49
C ALA A 133 22.06 -16.57 -7.91
N ALA A 134 23.09 -16.32 -8.71
CA ALA A 134 23.20 -16.86 -10.08
C ALA A 134 23.15 -18.39 -10.13
N ASP A 135 23.87 -19.08 -9.24
CA ASP A 135 23.90 -20.56 -9.21
C ASP A 135 22.52 -21.13 -8.85
N ARG A 136 21.83 -20.49 -7.90
CA ARG A 136 20.46 -20.87 -7.52
C ARG A 136 19.48 -20.69 -8.69
N ALA A 137 19.60 -19.58 -9.43
CA ALA A 137 18.77 -19.33 -10.60
C ALA A 137 18.99 -20.40 -11.69
N ALA A 138 20.25 -20.76 -11.96
CA ALA A 138 20.59 -21.80 -12.93
C ALA A 138 20.08 -23.19 -12.51
N ALA A 139 20.19 -23.53 -11.23
CA ALA A 139 19.68 -24.79 -10.68
C ALA A 139 18.16 -24.89 -10.79
N LEU A 140 17.42 -23.84 -10.42
CA LEU A 140 15.96 -23.81 -10.53
C LEU A 140 15.48 -23.82 -11.98
N ALA A 141 16.13 -23.08 -12.87
CA ALA A 141 15.82 -23.12 -14.30
C ALA A 141 15.98 -24.54 -14.86
N THR A 142 17.10 -25.19 -14.55
CA THR A 142 17.37 -26.58 -14.99
C THR A 142 16.33 -27.55 -14.43
N ALA A 143 16.01 -27.45 -13.14
CA ALA A 143 14.98 -28.28 -12.51
C ALA A 143 13.57 -28.04 -13.08
N ALA A 144 13.30 -26.83 -13.57
CA ALA A 144 12.06 -26.48 -14.26
C ALA A 144 12.05 -26.89 -15.75
N GLY A 145 13.12 -27.50 -16.28
CA GLY A 145 13.24 -27.87 -17.68
C GLY A 145 13.53 -26.69 -18.62
N LEU A 146 14.03 -25.57 -18.09
CA LEU A 146 14.43 -24.39 -18.84
C LEU A 146 15.96 -24.37 -18.97
N THR A 147 16.49 -23.84 -20.08
CA THR A 147 17.93 -23.56 -20.12
C THR A 147 18.23 -22.41 -19.15
N PRO A 148 19.33 -22.44 -18.38
CA PRO A 148 19.79 -21.26 -17.63
C PRO A 148 20.10 -20.08 -18.54
N ILE A 149 19.99 -18.86 -18.02
CA ILE A 149 20.47 -17.65 -18.71
C ILE A 149 22.00 -17.58 -18.57
N PRO A 150 22.77 -17.40 -19.65
CA PRO A 150 24.22 -17.23 -19.58
C PRO A 150 24.62 -16.04 -18.69
N ALA A 151 25.68 -16.21 -17.89
CA ALA A 151 26.11 -15.22 -16.90
C ALA A 151 26.42 -13.83 -17.50
N ASP A 152 26.98 -13.80 -18.71
CA ASP A 152 27.27 -12.58 -19.48
C ASP A 152 26.02 -11.84 -19.97
N SER A 153 24.87 -12.50 -19.97
CA SER A 153 23.59 -11.99 -20.48
C SER A 153 22.58 -11.66 -19.37
N ILE A 154 22.83 -12.08 -18.12
CA ILE A 154 21.90 -11.91 -17.00
C ILE A 154 21.58 -10.43 -16.75
N ARG A 155 22.59 -9.56 -16.74
CA ARG A 155 22.42 -8.14 -16.38
C ARG A 155 21.41 -7.40 -17.26
N ASP A 156 21.46 -7.66 -18.56
CA ASP A 156 20.74 -6.89 -19.58
C ASP A 156 19.39 -7.52 -19.92
N TYR A 157 19.27 -8.85 -19.80
CA TYR A 157 18.10 -9.59 -20.30
C TYR A 157 17.42 -10.47 -19.25
N GLY A 158 17.99 -10.60 -18.06
CA GLY A 158 17.52 -11.55 -17.04
C GLY A 158 16.09 -11.30 -16.57
N PHE A 159 15.58 -10.06 -16.66
CA PHE A 159 14.19 -9.77 -16.30
C PHE A 159 13.16 -10.16 -17.38
N LEU A 160 13.55 -10.32 -18.65
CA LEU A 160 12.59 -10.59 -19.73
C LEU A 160 11.86 -11.93 -19.56
N PRO A 161 12.52 -13.06 -19.20
CA PRO A 161 11.81 -14.30 -18.93
C PRO A 161 10.90 -14.21 -17.69
N ALA A 162 11.30 -13.47 -16.65
CA ALA A 162 10.49 -13.26 -15.45
C ALA A 162 9.19 -12.48 -15.75
N LEU A 163 9.19 -11.65 -16.79
CA LEU A 163 7.99 -10.97 -17.32
C LEU A 163 7.26 -11.77 -18.40
N GLY A 164 7.66 -13.01 -18.70
CA GLY A 164 7.08 -13.80 -19.80
C GLY A 164 7.39 -13.26 -21.21
N LEU A 165 8.33 -12.33 -21.35
CA LEU A 165 8.65 -11.65 -22.61
C LEU A 165 9.72 -12.35 -23.44
N ALA A 166 10.41 -13.35 -22.91
CA ALA A 166 11.44 -14.09 -23.62
C ALA A 166 11.33 -15.60 -23.37
N ARG A 167 11.82 -16.39 -24.33
CA ARG A 167 11.93 -17.86 -24.24
C ARG A 167 10.57 -18.55 -24.00
N ARG A 168 9.53 -17.97 -24.61
CA ARG A 168 8.13 -18.40 -24.46
C ARG A 168 7.90 -19.84 -24.92
N ASP A 169 8.71 -20.32 -25.87
CA ASP A 169 8.71 -21.69 -26.37
C ASP A 169 9.01 -22.74 -25.29
N GLN A 170 9.82 -22.39 -24.29
CA GLN A 170 10.13 -23.25 -23.14
C GLN A 170 9.26 -22.88 -21.92
N LEU A 171 9.10 -21.58 -21.67
CA LEU A 171 8.42 -21.06 -20.49
C LEU A 171 6.93 -21.40 -20.45
N VAL A 172 6.20 -21.17 -21.56
CA VAL A 172 4.75 -21.40 -21.59
C VAL A 172 4.40 -22.87 -21.36
N PRO A 173 5.03 -23.85 -22.02
CA PRO A 173 4.81 -25.27 -21.70
C PRO A 173 5.11 -25.61 -20.25
N ALA A 174 6.20 -25.12 -19.67
CA ALA A 174 6.56 -25.37 -18.27
C ALA A 174 5.49 -24.83 -17.29
N LEU A 175 5.00 -23.61 -17.51
CA LEU A 175 3.91 -23.01 -16.74
C LEU A 175 2.62 -23.82 -16.87
N ILE A 176 2.27 -24.25 -18.09
CA ILE A 176 1.08 -25.11 -18.31
C ILE A 176 1.20 -26.42 -17.54
N GLN A 177 2.35 -27.09 -17.57
CA GLN A 177 2.54 -28.35 -16.84
C GLN A 177 2.41 -28.16 -15.33
N ALA A 178 2.96 -27.08 -14.79
CA ALA A 178 2.79 -26.74 -13.37
C ALA A 178 1.32 -26.47 -13.02
N LEU A 179 0.60 -25.71 -13.85
CA LEU A 179 -0.84 -25.46 -13.66
C LEU A 179 -1.67 -26.75 -13.75
N ILE A 180 -1.31 -27.69 -14.63
CA ILE A 180 -1.95 -29.02 -14.71
C ILE A 180 -1.74 -29.79 -13.40
N ALA A 181 -0.52 -29.81 -12.88
CA ALA A 181 -0.20 -30.49 -11.62
C ALA A 181 -0.97 -29.89 -10.44
N ILE A 182 -0.97 -28.56 -10.32
CA ILE A 182 -1.74 -27.83 -9.31
C ILE A 182 -3.23 -28.17 -9.40
N ARG A 183 -3.80 -28.09 -10.61
CA ARG A 183 -5.22 -28.40 -10.85
C ARG A 183 -5.61 -29.80 -10.39
N ALA A 184 -4.71 -30.78 -10.52
CA ALA A 184 -4.96 -32.15 -10.13
C ALA A 184 -5.07 -32.33 -8.61
N GLU A 185 -4.35 -31.52 -7.84
CA GLU A 185 -4.35 -31.55 -6.37
C GLU A 185 -5.53 -30.77 -5.76
N LEU A 186 -6.11 -29.83 -6.49
CA LEU A 186 -7.20 -28.99 -5.97
C LEU A 186 -8.48 -29.78 -5.63
N PRO A 187 -9.15 -29.45 -4.50
CA PRO A 187 -10.51 -29.87 -4.21
C PRO A 187 -11.50 -29.49 -5.32
N ALA A 188 -12.60 -30.23 -5.46
CA ALA A 188 -13.55 -30.05 -6.56
C ALA A 188 -14.11 -28.61 -6.68
N GLY A 189 -14.44 -27.98 -5.55
CA GLY A 189 -14.95 -26.60 -5.53
C GLY A 189 -13.91 -25.55 -5.97
N GLU A 190 -12.65 -25.73 -5.56
CA GLU A 190 -11.55 -24.85 -5.98
C GLU A 190 -11.16 -25.10 -7.43
N ARG A 191 -11.27 -26.34 -7.93
CA ARG A 191 -10.97 -26.69 -9.33
C ARG A 191 -11.86 -25.96 -10.33
N ALA A 192 -13.13 -25.76 -10.00
CA ALA A 192 -14.04 -24.98 -10.86
C ALA A 192 -13.61 -23.50 -10.94
N ARG A 193 -13.21 -22.89 -9.82
CA ARG A 193 -12.67 -21.53 -9.78
C ARG A 193 -11.32 -21.43 -10.50
N PHE A 194 -10.46 -22.42 -10.33
CA PHE A 194 -9.21 -22.54 -11.06
C PHE A 194 -9.45 -22.57 -12.58
N ASP A 195 -10.39 -23.41 -13.05
CA ASP A 195 -10.73 -23.49 -14.47
C ASP A 195 -11.30 -22.16 -14.99
N ALA A 196 -12.01 -21.39 -14.17
CA ALA A 196 -12.49 -20.06 -14.56
C ALA A 196 -11.33 -19.06 -14.76
N PHE A 197 -10.27 -19.11 -13.96
CA PHE A 197 -9.12 -18.22 -14.10
C PHE A 197 -8.13 -18.68 -15.17
N PHE A 198 -7.68 -19.93 -15.08
CA PHE A 198 -6.57 -20.43 -15.89
C PHE A 198 -7.03 -21.14 -17.16
N ARG A 199 -8.33 -21.46 -17.28
CA ARG A 199 -8.87 -22.21 -18.41
C ARG A 199 -10.30 -21.84 -18.88
N PRO A 200 -10.69 -20.55 -18.92
CA PRO A 200 -12.11 -20.12 -19.07
C PRO A 200 -12.78 -20.61 -20.37
N ARG A 201 -11.99 -20.93 -21.41
CA ARG A 201 -12.48 -21.43 -22.71
C ARG A 201 -11.72 -22.65 -23.21
N ARG A 202 -11.27 -23.51 -22.28
CA ARG A 202 -10.36 -24.64 -22.55
C ARG A 202 -8.96 -24.24 -23.05
N VAL A 203 -8.69 -22.93 -23.16
CA VAL A 203 -7.40 -22.32 -23.47
C VAL A 203 -6.69 -21.98 -22.17
N TRP A 204 -5.40 -22.28 -22.08
CA TRP A 204 -4.59 -21.95 -20.92
C TRP A 204 -4.22 -20.46 -20.92
N LEU A 205 -4.49 -19.79 -19.80
CA LEU A 205 -3.96 -18.46 -19.49
C LEU A 205 -2.85 -18.66 -18.46
N VAL A 206 -1.62 -18.31 -18.82
CA VAL A 206 -0.43 -18.57 -17.97
C VAL A 206 0.30 -17.31 -17.54
N ASP A 207 0.06 -16.21 -18.23
CA ASP A 207 0.68 -14.91 -18.02
C ASP A 207 -0.23 -13.79 -18.54
N LEU A 208 0.16 -12.54 -18.24
CA LEU A 208 -0.53 -11.34 -18.67
C LEU A 208 -0.73 -11.27 -20.19
N HIS A 209 0.26 -11.70 -20.97
CA HIS A 209 0.21 -11.64 -22.42
C HIS A 209 -0.86 -12.58 -22.99
N ALA A 210 -0.97 -13.80 -22.44
CA ALA A 210 -2.01 -14.75 -22.81
C ALA A 210 -3.40 -14.21 -22.46
N ALA A 211 -3.57 -13.63 -21.27
CA ALA A 211 -4.82 -13.01 -20.85
C ALA A 211 -5.20 -11.80 -21.72
N ALA A 212 -4.23 -10.94 -22.06
CA ALA A 212 -4.45 -9.78 -22.92
C ALA A 212 -4.91 -10.19 -24.34
N LEU A 213 -4.26 -11.20 -24.92
CA LEU A 213 -4.66 -11.75 -26.21
C LEU A 213 -6.06 -12.38 -26.16
N ASP A 214 -6.37 -13.12 -25.10
CA ASP A 214 -7.67 -13.76 -24.89
C ASP A 214 -8.81 -12.72 -24.73
N GLY A 215 -8.53 -11.63 -24.02
CA GLY A 215 -9.42 -10.46 -23.89
C GLY A 215 -9.64 -9.76 -25.23
N ALA A 216 -8.56 -9.46 -25.97
CA ALA A 216 -8.65 -8.82 -27.28
C ALA A 216 -9.46 -9.66 -28.30
N ARG A 217 -9.40 -11.00 -28.19
CA ARG A 217 -10.18 -11.92 -29.02
C ARG A 217 -11.69 -11.88 -28.79
N LEU A 218 -12.16 -11.27 -27.70
CA LEU A 218 -13.59 -10.99 -27.51
C LEU A 218 -14.09 -9.98 -28.55
N ARG A 219 -13.25 -9.02 -28.93
CA ARG A 219 -13.55 -8.02 -29.96
C ARG A 219 -13.19 -8.52 -31.37
N PHE A 220 -12.08 -9.23 -31.50
CA PHE A 220 -11.56 -9.70 -32.78
C PHE A 220 -11.19 -11.20 -32.71
N ARG A 221 -12.16 -12.07 -33.01
CA ARG A 221 -12.07 -13.52 -32.75
C ARG A 221 -10.81 -14.23 -33.28
N GLN A 222 -10.29 -13.80 -34.42
CA GLN A 222 -9.12 -14.41 -35.08
C GLN A 222 -7.81 -13.63 -34.85
N LEU A 223 -7.81 -12.66 -33.92
CA LEU A 223 -6.65 -11.81 -33.68
C LEU A 223 -5.42 -12.65 -33.27
N SER A 224 -4.28 -12.34 -33.90
CA SER A 224 -2.95 -12.78 -33.50
C SER A 224 -2.07 -11.57 -33.14
N TRP A 225 -0.88 -11.83 -32.58
CA TRP A 225 0.05 -10.76 -32.24
C TRP A 225 0.54 -10.01 -33.49
N GLU A 226 0.80 -10.76 -34.56
CA GLU A 226 1.34 -10.27 -35.84
C GLU A 226 0.44 -9.21 -36.47
N ASP A 227 -0.88 -9.25 -36.22
CA ASP A 227 -1.82 -8.25 -36.74
C ASP A 227 -1.51 -6.82 -36.25
N ALA A 228 -0.85 -6.66 -35.10
CA ALA A 228 -0.43 -5.36 -34.56
C ALA A 228 0.96 -4.92 -35.06
N GLY A 229 1.72 -5.81 -35.71
CA GLY A 229 3.08 -5.58 -36.16
C GLY A 229 3.26 -4.34 -37.04
N PRO A 230 2.47 -4.17 -38.12
CA PRO A 230 2.59 -3.00 -39.00
C PRO A 230 2.41 -1.65 -38.28
N ALA A 231 1.42 -1.53 -37.39
CA ALA A 231 1.20 -0.31 -36.61
C ALA A 231 2.37 -0.01 -35.65
N LEU A 232 2.86 -1.02 -34.95
CA LEU A 232 4.00 -0.87 -34.03
C LEU A 232 5.30 -0.53 -34.78
N ALA A 233 5.53 -1.14 -35.94
CA ALA A 233 6.69 -0.86 -36.79
C ALA A 233 6.66 0.59 -37.30
N ALA A 234 5.53 1.03 -37.88
CA ALA A 234 5.38 2.38 -38.41
C ALA A 234 5.49 3.46 -37.33
N ALA A 235 5.10 3.13 -36.09
CA ALA A 235 5.23 4.03 -34.94
C ALA A 235 6.66 4.08 -34.35
N GLY A 236 7.59 3.25 -34.84
CA GLY A 236 8.96 3.15 -34.34
C GLY A 236 9.04 2.49 -32.95
N LEU A 237 8.10 1.60 -32.62
CA LEU A 237 7.96 1.03 -31.27
C LEU A 237 8.48 -0.41 -31.16
N LEU A 238 8.80 -1.05 -32.28
CA LEU A 238 9.43 -2.37 -32.27
C LEU A 238 10.91 -2.21 -31.87
N PRO A 239 11.35 -2.87 -30.79
CA PRO A 239 12.75 -2.82 -30.38
C PRO A 239 13.64 -3.48 -31.46
N THR A 240 14.78 -2.85 -31.78
CA THR A 240 15.72 -3.36 -32.80
C THR A 240 16.82 -4.24 -32.20
N ASP A 241 17.15 -4.03 -30.93
CA ASP A 241 18.31 -4.66 -30.26
C ASP A 241 17.85 -5.62 -29.16
N LEU A 242 17.17 -6.70 -29.54
CA LEU A 242 16.75 -7.77 -28.62
C LEU A 242 17.47 -9.07 -28.92
N PRO A 243 17.82 -9.86 -27.88
CA PRO A 243 18.42 -11.17 -28.08
C PRO A 243 17.43 -12.12 -28.78
N PRO A 244 17.95 -13.20 -29.40
CA PRO A 244 17.11 -14.24 -29.98
C PRO A 244 16.10 -14.81 -28.96
N GLY A 245 14.87 -15.09 -29.41
CA GLY A 245 13.83 -15.69 -28.57
C GLY A 245 13.02 -14.71 -27.71
N VAL A 246 13.23 -13.40 -27.85
CA VAL A 246 12.34 -12.38 -27.27
C VAL A 246 11.05 -12.25 -28.09
N ALA A 247 9.93 -12.17 -27.40
CA ALA A 247 8.63 -11.87 -28.00
C ALA A 247 8.52 -10.36 -28.27
N VAL A 248 8.98 -9.95 -29.46
CA VAL A 248 9.12 -8.53 -29.85
C VAL A 248 7.80 -7.75 -29.74
N ILE A 249 6.71 -8.28 -30.30
CA ILE A 249 5.39 -7.61 -30.28
C ILE A 249 4.82 -7.51 -28.85
N PRO A 250 4.76 -8.59 -28.04
CA PRO A 250 4.40 -8.49 -26.63
C PRO A 250 5.26 -7.49 -25.85
N THR A 251 6.58 -7.44 -26.10
CA THR A 251 7.49 -6.48 -25.45
C THR A 251 7.10 -5.04 -25.79
N ALA A 252 6.84 -4.73 -27.06
CA ALA A 252 6.45 -3.39 -27.49
C ALA A 252 5.10 -2.95 -26.86
N LEU A 253 4.12 -3.84 -26.84
CA LEU A 253 2.80 -3.56 -26.26
C LEU A 253 2.84 -3.45 -24.74
N TYR A 254 3.61 -4.29 -24.06
CA TYR A 254 3.83 -4.20 -22.62
C TYR A 254 4.49 -2.86 -22.25
N ARG A 255 5.53 -2.42 -22.98
CA ARG A 255 6.14 -1.10 -22.79
C ARG A 255 5.15 0.04 -23.01
N LEU A 256 4.24 -0.06 -23.98
CA LEU A 256 3.16 0.91 -24.16
C LEU A 256 2.15 0.90 -23.01
N ALA A 257 1.81 -0.27 -22.47
CA ALA A 257 0.94 -0.39 -21.31
C ALA A 257 1.58 0.24 -20.07
N THR A 258 2.87 0.00 -19.82
CA THR A 258 3.66 0.68 -18.78
C THR A 258 3.69 2.19 -19.01
N LEU A 259 3.97 2.64 -20.24
CA LEU A 259 4.01 4.07 -20.58
C LEU A 259 2.66 4.74 -20.34
N ARG A 260 1.54 4.06 -20.61
CA ARG A 260 0.18 4.57 -20.37
C ARG A 260 -0.03 4.98 -18.91
N GLU A 261 0.57 4.25 -17.97
CA GLU A 261 0.44 4.53 -16.54
C GLU A 261 1.49 5.53 -16.02
N GLN A 262 2.70 5.47 -16.55
CA GLN A 262 3.83 6.27 -16.04
C GLN A 262 3.92 7.66 -16.69
N ASP A 263 3.56 7.79 -17.97
CA ASP A 263 3.60 9.04 -18.71
C ASP A 263 2.47 9.09 -19.76
N SER A 264 1.32 9.61 -19.34
CA SER A 264 0.15 9.71 -20.21
C SER A 264 0.41 10.55 -21.46
N VAL A 265 1.30 11.55 -21.40
CA VAL A 265 1.59 12.45 -22.54
C VAL A 265 2.43 11.71 -23.58
N ALA A 266 3.51 11.06 -23.14
CA ALA A 266 4.33 10.24 -24.02
C ALA A 266 3.52 9.07 -24.62
N PHE A 267 2.63 8.47 -23.84
CA PHE A 267 1.70 7.45 -24.32
C PHE A 267 0.79 7.96 -25.43
N GLN A 268 0.10 9.10 -25.25
CA GLN A 268 -0.77 9.63 -26.31
C GLN A 268 0.01 9.99 -27.59
N SER A 269 1.25 10.48 -27.45
CA SER A 269 2.14 10.71 -28.58
C SER A 269 2.48 9.41 -29.33
N ALA A 270 2.85 8.34 -28.60
CA ALA A 270 3.12 7.04 -29.19
C ALA A 270 1.89 6.43 -29.86
N ARG A 271 0.73 6.53 -29.19
CA ARG A 271 -0.57 6.08 -29.67
C ARG A 271 -0.97 6.73 -30.98
N GLY A 272 -0.79 8.06 -31.10
CA GLY A 272 -1.10 8.81 -32.32
C GLY A 272 -0.29 8.37 -33.55
N ARG A 273 0.88 7.76 -33.35
CA ARG A 273 1.70 7.22 -34.45
C ARG A 273 1.26 5.83 -34.94
N LEU A 274 0.47 5.09 -34.17
CA LEU A 274 0.03 3.73 -34.56
C LEU A 274 -0.76 3.73 -35.88
N SER A 275 -1.53 4.80 -36.15
CA SER A 275 -2.31 4.92 -37.39
C SER A 275 -1.46 4.99 -38.65
N LEU A 276 -0.15 5.31 -38.54
CA LEU A 276 0.77 5.33 -39.67
C LEU A 276 0.95 3.94 -40.31
N GLY A 277 0.73 2.85 -39.55
CA GLY A 277 0.75 1.48 -40.06
C GLY A 277 -0.60 0.98 -40.60
N GLY A 278 -1.58 1.87 -40.75
CA GLY A 278 -2.92 1.57 -41.26
C GLY A 278 -3.96 1.30 -40.17
N THR A 279 -5.21 1.70 -40.45
CA THR A 279 -6.32 1.69 -39.48
C THR A 279 -6.60 0.30 -38.88
N ALA A 280 -6.54 -0.76 -39.69
CA ALA A 280 -6.83 -2.11 -39.21
C ALA A 280 -5.80 -2.60 -38.18
N SER A 281 -4.50 -2.44 -38.47
CA SER A 281 -3.42 -2.83 -37.55
C SER A 281 -3.42 -1.96 -36.29
N ALA A 282 -3.68 -0.65 -36.42
CA ALA A 282 -3.82 0.23 -35.27
C ALA A 282 -4.97 -0.20 -34.33
N GLN A 283 -6.13 -0.56 -34.88
CA GLN A 283 -7.26 -1.08 -34.09
C GLN A 283 -6.92 -2.41 -33.39
N ARG A 284 -6.07 -3.25 -33.98
CA ARG A 284 -5.59 -4.49 -33.34
C ARG A 284 -4.63 -4.20 -32.19
N ALA A 285 -3.69 -3.28 -32.37
CA ALA A 285 -2.79 -2.82 -31.32
C ALA A 285 -3.58 -2.23 -30.14
N GLU A 286 -4.57 -1.37 -30.41
CA GLU A 286 -5.47 -0.83 -29.38
C GLU A 286 -6.24 -1.91 -28.63
N ALA A 287 -6.83 -2.89 -29.34
CA ALA A 287 -7.55 -3.98 -28.69
C ALA A 287 -6.65 -4.84 -27.79
N LEU A 288 -5.37 -5.01 -28.15
CA LEU A 288 -4.40 -5.68 -27.30
C LEU A 288 -4.04 -4.82 -26.06
N LEU A 289 -3.88 -3.50 -26.22
CA LEU A 289 -3.65 -2.57 -25.09
C LEU A 289 -4.84 -2.48 -24.12
N ASP A 290 -6.07 -2.59 -24.62
CA ASP A 290 -7.27 -2.75 -23.81
C ASP A 290 -7.23 -4.11 -23.08
N GLY A 291 -6.86 -5.17 -23.81
CA GLY A 291 -6.67 -6.51 -23.24
C GLY A 291 -5.63 -6.55 -22.11
N TYR A 292 -4.56 -5.75 -22.18
CA TYR A 292 -3.57 -5.64 -21.09
C TYR A 292 -4.19 -5.08 -19.80
N ARG A 293 -5.12 -4.13 -19.89
CA ARG A 293 -5.83 -3.61 -18.70
C ARG A 293 -6.65 -4.72 -18.04
N ASP A 294 -7.48 -5.39 -18.83
CA ASP A 294 -8.34 -6.47 -18.31
C ASP A 294 -7.49 -7.67 -17.83
N GLY A 295 -6.34 -7.91 -18.48
CA GLY A 295 -5.35 -8.92 -18.11
C GLY A 295 -4.64 -8.62 -16.78
N ALA A 296 -4.43 -7.35 -16.43
CA ALA A 296 -3.86 -6.96 -15.15
C ALA A 296 -4.82 -7.29 -13.99
N ASP A 297 -6.12 -7.01 -14.16
CA ASP A 297 -7.16 -7.41 -13.20
C ASP A 297 -7.26 -8.93 -13.07
N TRP A 298 -7.13 -9.66 -14.18
CA TRP A 298 -7.07 -11.13 -14.16
C TRP A 298 -5.85 -11.63 -13.38
N GLN A 299 -4.66 -11.04 -13.60
CA GLN A 299 -3.42 -11.46 -12.95
C GLN A 299 -3.53 -11.34 -11.44
N ALA A 300 -4.04 -10.20 -10.95
CA ALA A 300 -4.20 -9.95 -9.52
C ALA A 300 -5.16 -10.95 -8.87
N GLN A 301 -6.28 -11.25 -9.53
CA GLN A 301 -7.26 -12.24 -9.06
C GLN A 301 -6.71 -13.68 -9.11
N ALA A 302 -5.97 -14.02 -10.17
CA ALA A 302 -5.33 -15.32 -10.32
C ALA A 302 -4.26 -15.55 -9.24
N LEU A 303 -3.45 -14.54 -8.94
CA LEU A 303 -2.47 -14.58 -7.85
C LEU A 303 -3.15 -14.70 -6.48
N ALA A 304 -4.16 -13.88 -6.20
CA ALA A 304 -4.93 -13.98 -4.96
C ALA A 304 -5.58 -15.38 -4.79
N PHE A 305 -6.05 -15.98 -5.88
CA PHE A 305 -6.52 -17.36 -5.88
C PHE A 305 -5.38 -18.34 -5.55
N LEU A 306 -4.21 -18.24 -6.21
CA LEU A 306 -3.07 -19.12 -5.95
C LEU A 306 -2.57 -19.01 -4.51
N LEU A 307 -2.58 -17.82 -3.92
CA LEU A 307 -2.20 -17.63 -2.52
C LEU A 307 -3.17 -18.29 -1.53
N SER A 308 -4.46 -18.37 -1.88
CA SER A 308 -5.52 -18.86 -0.99
C SER A 308 -5.89 -20.34 -1.19
N ALA A 309 -5.75 -20.87 -2.40
CA ALA A 309 -6.20 -22.21 -2.76
C ALA A 309 -5.31 -23.33 -2.18
N THR A 310 -5.89 -24.50 -1.95
CA THR A 310 -5.31 -25.61 -1.19
C THR A 310 -4.56 -26.59 -2.11
N TRP A 311 -3.43 -26.17 -2.67
CA TRP A 311 -2.62 -26.96 -3.62
C TRP A 311 -1.18 -27.21 -3.16
N VAL A 312 -0.83 -26.80 -1.94
CA VAL A 312 0.49 -27.02 -1.35
C VAL A 312 0.40 -28.18 -0.36
N GLN A 313 1.44 -29.02 -0.30
CA GLN A 313 1.54 -30.07 0.72
C GLN A 313 2.34 -29.52 1.90
N GLY A 314 1.66 -29.25 3.02
CA GLY A 314 2.27 -28.81 4.26
C GLY A 314 2.57 -29.97 5.21
N PRO A 315 3.29 -29.72 6.33
CA PRO A 315 3.62 -30.73 7.32
C PRO A 315 2.40 -31.42 7.95
N ARG A 316 1.26 -30.72 8.00
CA ARG A 316 -0.01 -31.19 8.59
C ARG A 316 -1.04 -31.65 7.55
N GLY A 317 -0.65 -31.74 6.28
CA GLY A 317 -1.52 -32.09 5.16
C GLY A 317 -1.67 -30.95 4.13
N PRO A 318 -2.66 -31.06 3.24
CA PRO A 318 -2.92 -30.05 2.20
C PRO A 318 -3.16 -28.67 2.80
N THR A 319 -2.55 -27.65 2.20
CA THR A 319 -2.58 -26.26 2.63
C THR A 319 -2.45 -25.32 1.42
N SER A 320 -2.40 -24.01 1.67
CA SER A 320 -2.15 -22.97 0.68
C SER A 320 -0.85 -22.22 0.99
N PRO A 321 -0.31 -21.41 0.05
CA PRO A 321 0.78 -20.49 0.36
C PRO A 321 0.46 -19.58 1.56
N ALA A 322 -0.78 -19.07 1.67
CA ALA A 322 -1.24 -18.34 2.85
C ALA A 322 -1.28 -19.20 4.12
N GLY A 323 -1.59 -20.49 4.00
CA GLY A 323 -1.49 -21.43 5.11
C GLY A 323 -0.07 -21.60 5.62
N LEU A 324 0.93 -21.65 4.72
CA LEU A 324 2.35 -21.65 5.09
C LEU A 324 2.75 -20.39 5.85
N MET A 325 2.30 -19.21 5.40
CA MET A 325 2.53 -17.93 6.08
C MET A 325 1.95 -17.93 7.50
N ARG A 326 0.69 -18.35 7.64
CA ARG A 326 -0.01 -18.45 8.92
C ARG A 326 0.69 -19.38 9.90
N GLU A 327 1.11 -20.55 9.43
CA GLU A 327 1.85 -21.52 10.24
C GLU A 327 3.22 -20.97 10.66
N ALA A 328 3.99 -20.44 9.71
CA ALA A 328 5.31 -19.88 9.97
C ALA A 328 5.27 -18.77 11.02
N HIS A 329 4.26 -17.91 10.99
CA HIS A 329 4.08 -16.78 11.89
C HIS A 329 3.22 -17.07 13.14
N GLY A 330 2.69 -18.29 13.27
CA GLY A 330 1.81 -18.64 14.40
C GLY A 330 0.52 -17.83 14.46
N ARG A 331 0.01 -17.33 13.32
CA ARG A 331 -1.18 -16.48 13.22
C ARG A 331 -2.22 -17.11 12.30
N PRO A 332 -3.17 -17.91 12.83
CA PRO A 332 -4.13 -18.65 12.00
C PRO A 332 -5.14 -17.75 11.25
N ASP A 333 -5.39 -16.54 11.76
CA ASP A 333 -6.32 -15.54 11.25
C ASP A 333 -5.64 -14.49 10.34
N LEU A 334 -4.35 -14.65 10.03
CA LEU A 334 -3.62 -13.69 9.22
C LEU A 334 -4.30 -13.52 7.84
N PRO A 335 -4.76 -12.30 7.49
CA PRO A 335 -5.45 -12.05 6.23
C PRO A 335 -4.45 -12.03 5.08
N ILE A 336 -4.89 -12.49 3.91
CA ILE A 336 -4.11 -12.35 2.68
C ILE A 336 -4.21 -10.88 2.25
N PRO A 337 -3.08 -10.17 2.04
CA PRO A 337 -3.08 -8.80 1.56
C PRO A 337 -3.80 -8.68 0.21
N ALA A 338 -4.42 -7.53 -0.04
CA ALA A 338 -4.98 -7.27 -1.36
C ALA A 338 -3.86 -7.20 -2.40
N ILE A 339 -4.04 -7.81 -3.56
CA ILE A 339 -3.11 -7.68 -4.70
C ILE A 339 -3.61 -6.55 -5.58
N GLN A 340 -2.76 -5.55 -5.83
CA GLN A 340 -3.07 -4.40 -6.67
C GLN A 340 -2.10 -4.38 -7.86
N PRO A 341 -2.59 -4.51 -9.10
CA PRO A 341 -1.70 -4.46 -10.26
C PRO A 341 -1.22 -3.03 -10.52
N ARG A 342 0.08 -2.86 -10.78
CA ARG A 342 0.68 -1.59 -11.25
C ARG A 342 1.86 -1.88 -12.15
N TYR A 343 1.94 -1.22 -13.31
CA TYR A 343 3.06 -1.45 -14.22
C TYR A 343 4.33 -0.70 -13.77
N PHE A 344 5.34 -1.44 -13.34
CA PHE A 344 6.69 -0.97 -13.05
C PHE A 344 7.59 -1.08 -14.28
N GLY A 345 7.35 -2.07 -15.14
CA GLY A 345 8.19 -2.36 -16.32
C GLY A 345 9.30 -3.38 -16.04
N ILE A 346 9.41 -3.86 -14.81
CA ILE A 346 10.33 -4.89 -14.32
C ILE A 346 9.56 -5.82 -13.35
N PRO A 347 10.01 -7.06 -13.09
CA PRO A 347 9.34 -7.97 -12.16
C PRO A 347 9.58 -7.49 -10.72
N GLU A 348 8.79 -6.51 -10.32
CA GLU A 348 8.86 -5.81 -9.03
C GLU A 348 7.50 -5.81 -8.37
N ALA A 349 7.53 -5.84 -7.04
CA ALA A 349 6.39 -5.59 -6.20
C ALA A 349 6.84 -4.75 -5.02
N VAL A 350 5.88 -4.08 -4.39
CA VAL A 350 6.13 -3.26 -3.21
C VAL A 350 5.02 -3.45 -2.18
N PRO A 351 5.35 -3.41 -0.89
CA PRO A 351 4.35 -3.54 0.16
C PRO A 351 3.74 -2.17 0.46
N THR A 352 2.42 -2.12 0.62
CA THR A 352 1.71 -0.94 1.13
C THR A 352 1.20 -1.28 2.53
N VAL A 353 1.77 -0.64 3.54
CA VAL A 353 1.52 -0.99 4.95
C VAL A 353 0.35 -0.16 5.50
N GLY A 354 -0.75 -0.83 5.83
CA GLY A 354 -1.88 -0.23 6.51
C GLY A 354 -1.53 0.18 7.93
N VAL A 355 -1.77 1.44 8.28
CA VAL A 355 -1.47 1.97 9.62
C VAL A 355 -2.57 1.54 10.61
N PRO A 356 -2.22 0.84 11.71
CA PRO A 356 -3.18 0.46 12.74
C PRO A 356 -3.84 1.67 13.39
N GLY A 357 -5.09 1.52 13.86
CA GLY A 357 -5.86 2.60 14.47
C GLY A 357 -5.14 3.24 15.67
N GLU A 358 -4.52 2.42 16.52
CA GLU A 358 -3.74 2.90 17.67
C GLU A 358 -2.54 3.78 17.28
N VAL A 359 -2.02 3.63 16.06
CA VAL A 359 -0.96 4.49 15.52
C VAL A 359 -1.55 5.76 14.91
N VAL A 360 -2.73 5.67 14.28
CA VAL A 360 -3.45 6.85 13.78
C VAL A 360 -3.74 7.83 14.91
N ASP A 361 -4.16 7.34 16.08
CA ASP A 361 -4.45 8.18 17.26
C ASP A 361 -3.21 8.92 17.80
N ARG A 362 -2.01 8.42 17.51
CA ARG A 362 -0.74 9.10 17.84
C ARG A 362 -0.39 10.19 16.84
N ILE A 363 -0.82 10.03 15.59
CA ILE A 363 -0.52 10.94 14.47
C ILE A 363 -1.58 12.04 14.38
N VAL A 364 -2.84 11.74 14.70
CA VAL A 364 -3.98 12.62 14.49
C VAL A 364 -4.82 12.69 15.76
N ALA A 365 -5.11 13.91 16.21
CA ALA A 365 -6.01 14.16 17.33
C ALA A 365 -7.29 14.86 16.82
N ALA A 366 -8.44 14.45 17.35
CA ALA A 366 -9.67 15.22 17.23
C ALA A 366 -9.57 16.51 18.07
N GLU A 367 -9.93 17.65 17.48
CA GLU A 367 -9.92 18.95 18.17
C GLU A 367 -11.30 19.39 18.66
N ASN A 368 -12.37 18.72 18.22
CA ASN A 368 -13.73 18.98 18.66
C ASN A 368 -14.57 17.70 18.71
N TRP A 369 -15.72 17.77 19.39
CA TRP A 369 -16.64 16.64 19.53
C TRP A 369 -17.12 16.08 18.18
N ALA A 370 -17.33 16.95 17.18
CA ALA A 370 -17.72 16.52 15.84
C ALA A 370 -16.66 15.60 15.20
N ALA A 371 -15.36 15.87 15.42
CA ALA A 371 -14.28 15.00 14.97
C ALA A 371 -14.23 13.67 15.71
N GLU A 372 -14.46 13.65 17.02
CA GLU A 372 -14.55 12.40 17.79
C GLU A 372 -15.66 11.50 17.24
N GLN A 373 -16.86 12.05 17.02
CA GLN A 373 -17.99 11.31 16.47
C GLN A 373 -17.77 10.86 15.03
N TRP A 374 -17.16 11.72 14.20
CA TRP A 374 -16.84 11.37 12.83
C TRP A 374 -15.84 10.21 12.78
N ALA A 375 -14.79 10.26 13.61
CA ALA A 375 -13.79 9.19 13.70
C ALA A 375 -14.39 7.89 14.27
N GLU A 376 -15.27 7.97 15.26
CA GLU A 376 -15.99 6.80 15.80
C GLU A 376 -16.88 6.14 14.74
N TYR A 377 -17.61 6.95 13.95
CA TYR A 377 -18.53 6.44 12.93
C TYR A 377 -17.83 5.93 11.67
N ARG A 378 -16.80 6.64 11.19
CA ARG A 378 -16.12 6.34 9.91
C ARG A 378 -14.85 5.49 10.09
N GLY A 379 -14.28 5.48 11.28
CA GLY A 379 -13.06 4.76 11.62
C GLY A 379 -11.76 5.47 11.20
N PRO A 380 -10.60 5.01 11.72
CA PRO A 380 -9.30 5.64 11.49
C PRO A 380 -8.86 5.61 10.01
N ALA A 381 -9.25 4.57 9.27
CA ALA A 381 -8.98 4.47 7.83
C ALA A 381 -9.57 5.66 7.03
N ALA A 382 -10.72 6.18 7.44
CA ALA A 382 -11.33 7.34 6.79
C ALA A 382 -10.51 8.62 7.03
N VAL A 383 -9.99 8.82 8.25
CA VAL A 383 -9.10 9.94 8.59
C VAL A 383 -7.84 9.92 7.71
N LEU A 384 -7.19 8.76 7.60
CA LEU A 384 -6.00 8.57 6.76
C LEU A 384 -6.28 8.87 5.28
N ASN A 385 -7.42 8.40 4.76
CA ASN A 385 -7.82 8.67 3.38
C ASN A 385 -8.02 10.16 3.11
N VAL A 386 -8.50 10.94 4.09
CA VAL A 386 -8.58 12.40 4.00
C VAL A 386 -7.19 13.03 4.00
N ILE A 387 -6.34 12.67 4.98
CA ILE A 387 -4.98 13.23 5.12
C ILE A 387 -4.13 13.02 3.86
N ARG A 388 -4.23 11.84 3.25
CA ARG A 388 -3.53 11.49 2.00
C ARG A 388 -3.99 12.30 0.78
N ARG A 389 -5.07 13.07 0.90
CA ARG A 389 -5.59 13.96 -0.17
C ARG A 389 -5.48 15.43 0.20
N LEU A 390 -5.05 15.76 1.43
CA LEU A 390 -4.90 17.15 1.88
C LEU A 390 -3.85 17.89 1.05
N ARG A 391 -4.24 19.08 0.59
CA ARG A 391 -3.37 19.98 -0.16
C ARG A 391 -2.88 21.10 0.75
N LEU A 392 -1.62 21.02 1.18
CA LEU A 392 -1.05 21.99 2.12
C LEU A 392 -0.63 23.33 1.47
N GLY A 393 -0.72 23.47 0.14
CA GLY A 393 -0.24 24.67 -0.57
C GLY A 393 1.28 24.89 -0.53
N ILE A 394 2.04 23.90 -0.06
CA ILE A 394 3.51 23.94 0.03
C ILE A 394 4.11 23.67 -1.35
N GLY A 395 5.04 24.53 -1.81
CA GLY A 395 5.74 24.36 -3.08
C GLY A 395 6.53 23.05 -3.15
N ILE A 396 6.85 22.59 -4.36
CA ILE A 396 7.64 21.35 -4.57
C ILE A 396 9.11 21.47 -4.14
N ASN A 397 9.60 22.71 -3.99
CA ASN A 397 10.98 23.01 -3.63
C ASN A 397 11.08 23.77 -2.29
N THR A 398 10.06 23.69 -1.43
CA THR A 398 10.11 24.35 -0.13
C THR A 398 11.10 23.61 0.77
N THR A 399 12.18 24.29 1.14
CA THR A 399 13.20 23.76 2.05
C THR A 399 13.23 24.57 3.34
N LEU A 400 13.57 23.90 4.44
CA LEU A 400 13.88 24.54 5.71
C LEU A 400 15.39 24.42 5.97
N GLU A 401 16.05 25.55 6.18
CA GLU A 401 17.49 25.66 6.47
C GLU A 401 17.74 25.73 7.99
N ALA A 402 17.29 24.72 8.74
CA ALA A 402 17.54 24.59 10.17
C ALA A 402 18.25 23.24 10.42
N ASP A 403 19.49 23.27 10.91
CA ASP A 403 20.31 22.07 11.15
C ASP A 403 20.47 21.14 9.93
N GLY A 404 20.53 21.74 8.73
CA GLY A 404 20.70 21.08 7.43
C GLY A 404 19.47 21.18 6.52
N PRO A 405 19.55 20.69 5.26
CA PRO A 405 18.47 20.83 4.30
C PRO A 405 17.33 19.85 4.61
N TRP A 406 16.20 20.38 5.04
CA TRP A 406 14.94 19.63 5.12
C TRP A 406 14.09 19.92 3.89
N ILE A 407 13.50 18.87 3.31
CA ILE A 407 12.45 19.03 2.30
C ILE A 407 11.11 19.08 3.02
N VAL A 408 10.41 20.21 2.93
CA VAL A 408 9.07 20.34 3.50
C VAL A 408 8.05 19.75 2.53
N THR A 409 7.24 18.81 3.03
CA THR A 409 6.36 17.96 2.23
C THR A 409 4.98 17.79 2.87
N SER A 410 4.15 16.93 2.30
CA SER A 410 2.84 16.54 2.84
C SER A 410 2.65 15.03 2.74
N VAL A 411 1.74 14.46 3.54
CA VAL A 411 1.37 13.04 3.43
C VAL A 411 0.93 12.70 2.00
N ALA A 412 0.12 13.55 1.38
CA ALA A 412 -0.33 13.36 0.00
C ALA A 412 0.85 13.26 -1.00
N ARG A 413 1.90 14.09 -0.82
CA ARG A 413 3.07 14.07 -1.68
C ARG A 413 3.93 12.84 -1.45
N GLU A 414 4.16 12.45 -0.19
CA GLU A 414 4.92 11.24 0.14
C GLU A 414 4.19 9.98 -0.36
N ALA A 415 2.89 9.89 -0.14
CA ALA A 415 2.07 8.77 -0.62
C ALA A 415 2.04 8.68 -2.15
N ALA A 416 2.04 9.81 -2.86
CA ALA A 416 2.08 9.83 -4.33
C ALA A 416 3.48 9.57 -4.90
N GLY A 417 4.53 9.99 -4.18
CA GLY A 417 5.93 9.88 -4.61
C GLY A 417 6.55 8.51 -4.35
N SER A 418 5.95 7.69 -3.50
CA SER A 418 6.40 6.35 -3.16
C SER A 418 5.46 5.28 -3.70
N PRO A 419 5.93 4.29 -4.48
CA PRO A 419 5.13 3.13 -4.85
C PRO A 419 4.57 2.33 -3.68
N ALA A 420 5.34 2.25 -2.57
CA ALA A 420 4.94 1.62 -1.32
C ALA A 420 3.93 2.46 -0.51
N GLY A 421 3.62 3.67 -0.99
CA GLY A 421 2.72 4.59 -0.31
C GLY A 421 3.30 5.19 0.97
N PHE A 422 2.45 5.89 1.72
CA PHE A 422 2.78 6.44 3.04
C PHE A 422 1.49 6.71 3.83
N LEU A 423 1.43 6.20 5.07
CA LEU A 423 0.23 6.24 5.92
C LEU A 423 -1.00 5.61 5.25
N GLU A 424 -0.82 4.43 4.65
CA GLU A 424 -1.89 3.71 3.96
C GLU A 424 -2.99 3.27 4.94
N SER A 425 -4.22 3.17 4.45
CA SER A 425 -5.38 2.78 5.28
C SER A 425 -5.58 1.26 5.37
N VAL A 426 -4.96 0.49 4.47
CA VAL A 426 -5.08 -0.96 4.38
C VAL A 426 -3.77 -1.56 3.87
N ASP A 427 -3.53 -2.82 4.25
CA ASP A 427 -2.43 -3.61 3.69
C ASP A 427 -2.73 -4.02 2.25
N ALA A 428 -1.78 -3.82 1.35
CA ALA A 428 -1.80 -4.42 0.02
C ALA A 428 -0.38 -4.69 -0.51
N ILE A 429 -0.30 -5.53 -1.53
CA ILE A 429 0.90 -5.78 -2.31
C ILE A 429 0.63 -5.21 -3.69
N VAL A 430 1.43 -4.22 -4.09
CA VAL A 430 1.37 -3.63 -5.42
C VAL A 430 2.37 -4.38 -6.29
N GLU A 431 1.89 -5.12 -7.28
CA GLU A 431 2.68 -6.08 -8.07
C GLU A 431 2.68 -5.69 -9.55
N ASP A 432 3.83 -5.82 -10.23
CA ASP A 432 3.87 -5.76 -11.69
C ASP A 432 3.06 -6.93 -12.31
N PRO A 433 1.98 -6.66 -13.06
CA PRO A 433 1.18 -7.74 -13.63
C PRO A 433 1.92 -8.52 -14.72
N GLY A 434 3.07 -8.03 -15.22
CA GLY A 434 3.90 -8.72 -16.19
C GLY A 434 4.49 -10.03 -15.67
N ALA A 435 4.67 -10.18 -14.35
CA ALA A 435 5.09 -11.43 -13.77
C ALA A 435 3.97 -12.50 -13.89
N PRO A 436 4.23 -13.68 -14.48
CA PRO A 436 3.28 -14.80 -14.48
C PRO A 436 2.78 -15.10 -13.05
N PRO A 437 1.48 -15.39 -12.84
CA PRO A 437 0.93 -15.62 -11.50
C PRO A 437 1.69 -16.67 -10.68
N LEU A 438 2.23 -17.71 -11.33
CA LEU A 438 3.04 -18.73 -10.64
C LEU A 438 4.39 -18.20 -10.12
N PHE A 439 5.02 -17.24 -10.81
CA PHE A 439 6.23 -16.58 -10.34
C PHE A 439 5.90 -15.61 -9.21
N ALA A 440 4.81 -14.85 -9.38
CA ALA A 440 4.36 -13.84 -8.43
C ALA A 440 3.93 -14.41 -7.07
N VAL A 441 3.72 -15.72 -6.92
CA VAL A 441 3.49 -16.36 -5.60
C VAL A 441 4.69 -16.11 -4.67
N ALA A 442 5.92 -16.26 -5.18
CA ALA A 442 7.11 -16.02 -4.37
C ALA A 442 7.26 -14.54 -4.02
N THR A 443 7.10 -13.66 -5.01
CA THR A 443 7.12 -12.21 -4.82
C THR A 443 6.09 -11.75 -3.79
N ALA A 444 4.83 -12.20 -3.91
CA ALA A 444 3.80 -11.81 -2.96
C ALA A 444 4.04 -12.35 -1.54
N MET A 445 4.62 -13.55 -1.40
CA MET A 445 5.01 -14.04 -0.07
C MET A 445 6.16 -13.23 0.53
N HIS A 446 7.10 -12.77 -0.29
CA HIS A 446 8.19 -11.85 0.10
C HIS A 446 7.62 -10.51 0.58
N GLU A 447 6.78 -9.85 -0.22
CA GLU A 447 6.18 -8.58 0.17
C GLU A 447 5.26 -8.70 1.39
N TRP A 448 4.61 -9.86 1.56
CA TRP A 448 3.84 -10.12 2.77
C TRP A 448 4.73 -10.13 4.01
N GLN A 449 5.97 -10.64 3.96
CA GLN A 449 6.90 -10.55 5.10
C GLN A 449 7.19 -9.10 5.51
N HIS A 450 7.39 -8.22 4.53
CA HIS A 450 7.57 -6.78 4.79
C HIS A 450 6.37 -6.18 5.50
N LEU A 451 5.14 -6.50 5.06
CA LEU A 451 3.92 -6.07 5.75
C LEU A 451 3.88 -6.56 7.20
N LEU A 452 4.24 -7.82 7.46
CA LEU A 452 4.24 -8.37 8.81
C LEU A 452 5.29 -7.74 9.72
N MET A 453 6.48 -7.46 9.17
CA MET A 453 7.57 -6.82 9.89
C MET A 453 7.20 -5.37 10.24
N GLU A 454 6.73 -4.58 9.28
CA GLU A 454 6.35 -3.19 9.54
C GLU A 454 5.15 -3.09 10.49
N ARG A 455 4.16 -3.99 10.38
CA ARG A 455 3.07 -4.04 11.37
C ARG A 455 3.57 -4.36 12.77
N HIS A 456 4.54 -5.26 12.91
CA HIS A 456 5.15 -5.54 14.20
C HIS A 456 5.79 -4.27 14.78
N ARG A 457 6.59 -3.56 13.96
CA ARG A 457 7.27 -2.32 14.39
C ARG A 457 6.31 -1.18 14.71
N LEU A 458 5.23 -1.03 13.94
CA LEU A 458 4.19 -0.02 14.18
C LEU A 458 3.46 -0.24 15.51
N ALA A 459 3.30 -1.50 15.93
CA ALA A 459 2.67 -1.85 17.20
C ALA A 459 3.59 -1.65 18.43
N LEU A 460 4.89 -1.44 18.24
CA LEU A 460 5.81 -1.20 19.36
C LEU A 460 5.63 0.21 19.93
N ALA A 461 5.37 0.30 21.24
CA ALA A 461 5.24 1.57 21.96
C ALA A 461 6.58 2.34 22.05
N THR A 462 7.70 1.62 22.14
CA THR A 462 9.07 2.16 22.23
C THR A 462 9.97 1.39 21.26
N GLY A 463 10.86 2.09 20.55
CA GLY A 463 11.74 1.46 19.54
C GLY A 463 11.02 1.02 18.25
N GLY A 464 9.75 1.42 18.08
CA GLY A 464 8.96 1.15 16.87
C GLY A 464 9.20 2.17 15.74
N SER A 465 8.43 2.04 14.66
CA SER A 465 8.57 2.90 13.48
C SER A 465 8.26 4.37 13.74
N PHE A 466 7.37 4.70 14.70
CA PHE A 466 7.12 6.08 15.14
C PHE A 466 7.62 6.31 16.56
N GLN A 467 8.43 7.35 16.77
CA GLN A 467 9.00 7.72 18.06
C GLN A 467 8.76 9.21 18.32
N SER A 468 8.48 9.60 19.57
CA SER A 468 8.34 11.03 19.90
C SER A 468 9.72 11.70 19.89
N ASP A 469 9.83 12.86 19.24
CA ASP A 469 11.04 13.70 19.23
C ASP A 469 10.86 15.01 20.03
N GLY A 470 9.75 15.14 20.77
CA GLY A 470 9.38 16.33 21.54
C GLY A 470 8.63 17.40 20.75
N ALA A 471 8.93 17.59 19.46
CA ALA A 471 8.17 18.49 18.57
C ALA A 471 7.06 17.75 17.79
N GLY A 472 7.15 16.44 17.66
CA GLY A 472 6.23 15.60 16.91
C GLY A 472 6.67 14.15 16.95
N LEU A 473 6.56 13.49 15.80
CA LEU A 473 6.95 12.09 15.63
C LEU A 473 8.08 11.95 14.60
N TRP A 474 9.12 11.23 14.97
CA TRP A 474 10.12 10.72 14.05
C TRP A 474 9.70 9.35 13.49
N TYR A 475 9.72 9.20 12.18
CA TYR A 475 9.50 7.93 11.49
C TYR A 475 10.83 7.28 11.10
N THR A 476 11.14 6.12 11.69
CA THR A 476 12.31 5.31 11.37
C THR A 476 11.89 4.09 10.55
N PRO A 477 12.20 4.03 9.25
CA PRO A 477 11.94 2.85 8.43
C PRO A 477 12.87 1.70 8.81
N SER A 478 12.44 0.45 8.59
CA SER A 478 13.29 -0.74 8.76
C SER A 478 14.61 -0.63 8.02
N ASP A 479 15.64 -1.26 8.58
CA ASP A 479 16.90 -1.39 7.87
C ASP A 479 16.71 -2.22 6.60
N LEU A 480 17.18 -1.70 5.47
CA LEU A 480 16.93 -2.30 4.16
C LEU A 480 17.52 -3.71 4.06
N PHE A 481 18.70 -3.96 4.65
CA PHE A 481 19.33 -5.27 4.59
C PHE A 481 18.65 -6.29 5.50
N LEU A 482 18.15 -5.84 6.66
CA LEU A 482 17.35 -6.68 7.55
C LEU A 482 15.98 -6.99 6.95
N ALA A 483 15.31 -5.97 6.41
CA ALA A 483 14.00 -6.07 5.78
C ALA A 483 14.04 -7.04 4.60
N GLU A 484 14.85 -6.74 3.58
CA GLU A 484 14.93 -7.59 2.40
C GLU A 484 15.51 -8.96 2.74
N GLY A 485 16.55 -9.01 3.57
CA GLY A 485 17.17 -10.26 3.96
C GLY A 485 16.21 -11.22 4.65
N LEU A 486 15.42 -10.74 5.62
CA LEU A 486 14.43 -11.56 6.32
C LEU A 486 13.34 -12.03 5.36
N SER A 487 12.83 -11.13 4.52
CA SER A 487 11.78 -11.43 3.54
C SER A 487 12.22 -12.49 2.53
N GLU A 488 13.42 -12.36 1.95
CA GLU A 488 13.99 -13.32 1.00
C GLU A 488 14.22 -14.69 1.66
N TRP A 489 14.81 -14.69 2.86
CA TRP A 489 15.16 -15.93 3.57
C TRP A 489 13.93 -16.70 4.05
N GLU A 490 12.96 -16.01 4.67
CA GLU A 490 11.71 -16.64 5.11
C GLU A 490 10.90 -17.17 3.92
N THR A 491 10.80 -16.41 2.83
CA THR A 491 10.12 -16.84 1.59
C THR A 491 10.76 -18.09 1.02
N GLY A 492 12.09 -18.09 0.86
CA GLY A 492 12.83 -19.26 0.39
C GLY A 492 12.65 -20.49 1.27
N ARG A 493 12.65 -20.30 2.60
CA ARG A 493 12.44 -21.37 3.58
C ARG A 493 11.03 -21.96 3.51
N MET A 494 9.99 -21.12 3.48
CA MET A 494 8.60 -21.59 3.42
C MET A 494 8.29 -22.28 2.09
N LEU A 495 8.83 -21.78 0.99
CA LEU A 495 8.58 -22.33 -0.34
C LEU A 495 9.48 -23.54 -0.68
N ALA A 496 10.53 -23.83 0.08
CA ALA A 496 11.45 -24.93 -0.24
C ALA A 496 10.77 -26.28 -0.57
N PRO A 497 9.78 -26.77 0.20
CA PRO A 497 9.09 -28.02 -0.14
C PRO A 497 8.32 -27.94 -1.46
N LEU A 498 7.78 -26.75 -1.78
CA LEU A 498 7.06 -26.51 -3.02
C LEU A 498 8.01 -26.44 -4.22
N LEU A 499 9.14 -25.74 -4.07
CA LEU A 499 10.15 -25.60 -5.12
C LEU A 499 10.77 -26.97 -5.50
N ALA A 500 10.85 -27.91 -4.56
CA ALA A 500 11.31 -29.27 -4.85
C ALA A 500 10.35 -30.04 -5.78
N ARG A 501 9.04 -29.74 -5.75
CA ARG A 501 8.01 -30.41 -6.56
C ARG A 501 7.66 -29.64 -7.83
N THR A 502 7.70 -28.32 -7.77
CA THR A 502 7.30 -27.42 -8.84
C THR A 502 8.33 -26.27 -8.95
N PRO A 503 9.54 -26.55 -9.47
CA PRO A 503 10.66 -25.61 -9.42
C PRO A 503 10.39 -24.29 -10.16
N ILE A 504 9.52 -24.33 -11.17
CA ILE A 504 9.16 -23.16 -11.98
C ILE A 504 8.67 -21.98 -11.13
N ILE A 505 8.01 -22.22 -9.98
CA ILE A 505 7.50 -21.16 -9.09
C ILE A 505 8.64 -20.25 -8.58
N GLY A 506 9.82 -20.81 -8.33
CA GLY A 506 10.97 -20.05 -7.80
C GLY A 506 11.86 -19.43 -8.87
N VAL A 507 11.60 -19.68 -10.16
CA VAL A 507 12.48 -19.21 -11.25
C VAL A 507 12.48 -17.69 -11.36
N GLY A 508 11.30 -17.05 -11.30
CA GLY A 508 11.19 -15.59 -11.43
C GLY A 508 11.99 -14.83 -10.37
N ASP A 509 11.79 -15.20 -9.11
CA ASP A 509 12.47 -14.61 -7.95
C ASP A 509 13.98 -14.87 -7.95
N ALA A 510 14.41 -16.12 -8.17
CA ALA A 510 15.84 -16.44 -8.25
C ALA A 510 16.53 -15.70 -9.40
N GLN A 511 15.84 -15.53 -10.53
CA GLN A 511 16.35 -14.75 -11.66
C GLN A 511 16.44 -13.26 -11.33
N LYS A 512 15.47 -12.69 -10.59
CA LYS A 512 15.54 -11.31 -10.08
C LYS A 512 16.79 -11.13 -9.23
N LEU A 513 17.02 -12.01 -8.25
CA LEU A 513 18.19 -11.96 -7.38
C LEU A 513 19.51 -12.06 -8.17
N ALA A 514 19.58 -12.95 -9.18
CA ALA A 514 20.76 -13.06 -10.04
C ALA A 514 21.04 -11.77 -10.85
N VAL A 515 19.98 -11.10 -11.32
CA VAL A 515 20.12 -9.79 -12.01
C VAL A 515 20.61 -8.72 -11.04
N LEU A 516 20.04 -8.64 -9.84
CA LEU A 516 20.45 -7.68 -8.81
C LEU A 516 21.92 -7.89 -8.41
N GLU A 517 22.32 -9.14 -8.15
CA GLU A 517 23.70 -9.53 -7.82
C GLU A 517 24.68 -9.12 -8.93
N SER A 518 24.31 -9.35 -10.20
CA SER A 518 25.15 -8.97 -11.36
C SER A 518 25.34 -7.46 -11.52
N ARG A 519 24.40 -6.65 -11.03
CA ARG A 519 24.43 -5.19 -11.10
C ARG A 519 25.13 -4.58 -9.89
N ASN A 520 24.84 -5.11 -8.72
CA ASN A 520 25.36 -4.66 -7.44
C ASN A 520 25.36 -5.83 -6.44
N PRO A 521 26.52 -6.43 -6.13
CA PRO A 521 26.61 -7.48 -5.11
C PRO A 521 26.21 -7.02 -3.70
N ALA A 522 26.23 -5.70 -3.44
CA ALA A 522 25.76 -5.10 -2.19
C ALA A 522 24.29 -4.65 -2.27
N ASP A 523 23.51 -5.17 -3.22
CA ASP A 523 22.07 -4.97 -3.26
C ASP A 523 21.43 -5.55 -1.96
N PRO A 524 20.51 -4.82 -1.31
CA PRO A 524 19.90 -5.27 -0.05
C PRO A 524 19.23 -6.65 -0.14
N HIS A 525 18.64 -7.01 -1.29
CA HIS A 525 18.05 -8.35 -1.47
C HIS A 525 19.12 -9.44 -1.42
N VAL A 526 20.25 -9.21 -2.10
CA VAL A 526 21.31 -10.21 -2.26
C VAL A 526 22.14 -10.33 -0.98
N LEU A 527 22.72 -9.21 -0.53
CA LEU A 527 23.57 -9.21 0.66
C LEU A 527 22.75 -9.48 1.92
N GLY A 528 21.54 -8.93 2.02
CA GLY A 528 20.63 -9.20 3.14
C GLY A 528 20.27 -10.67 3.25
N LEU A 529 19.96 -11.35 2.13
CA LEU A 529 19.69 -12.80 2.11
C LEU A 529 20.91 -13.60 2.59
N GLN A 530 22.10 -13.26 2.12
CA GLN A 530 23.34 -13.92 2.54
C GLN A 530 23.59 -13.71 4.05
N MET A 531 23.37 -12.49 4.54
CA MET A 531 23.41 -12.17 5.97
C MET A 531 22.42 -13.03 6.76
N MET A 532 21.17 -13.15 6.34
CA MET A 532 20.18 -13.99 7.04
C MET A 532 20.52 -15.47 7.01
N ARG A 533 21.10 -15.99 5.93
CA ARG A 533 21.58 -17.39 5.88
C ARG A 533 22.73 -17.62 6.86
N ALA A 534 23.71 -16.73 6.91
CA ALA A 534 24.80 -16.80 7.89
C ALA A 534 24.27 -16.73 9.33
N LEU A 535 23.29 -15.85 9.59
CA LEU A 535 22.62 -15.74 10.89
C LEU A 535 21.86 -17.02 11.26
N ALA A 536 21.13 -17.59 10.30
CA ALA A 536 20.40 -18.84 10.49
C ALA A 536 21.33 -20.02 10.78
N THR A 537 22.48 -20.08 10.11
CA THR A 537 23.53 -21.07 10.38
C THR A 537 24.08 -20.91 11.80
N ALA A 538 24.30 -19.67 12.25
CA ALA A 538 24.82 -19.39 13.60
C ALA A 538 23.83 -19.70 14.73
N LEU A 539 22.53 -19.47 14.50
CA LEU A 539 21.48 -19.61 15.53
C LEU A 539 20.74 -20.95 15.49
N GLY A 540 20.74 -21.66 14.35
CA GLY A 540 20.17 -23.00 14.18
C GLY A 540 18.64 -23.11 14.23
N ASN A 541 17.91 -22.08 14.67
CA ASN A 541 16.44 -22.08 14.77
C ASN A 541 15.82 -20.89 14.02
N PRO A 542 14.98 -21.14 13.00
CA PRO A 542 14.34 -20.08 12.23
C PRO A 542 13.48 -19.10 13.05
N ALA A 543 12.75 -19.61 14.05
CA ALA A 543 11.92 -18.75 14.89
C ALA A 543 12.77 -17.77 15.72
N THR A 544 13.96 -18.22 16.16
CA THR A 544 14.92 -17.38 16.89
C THR A 544 15.50 -16.29 15.99
N VAL A 545 15.89 -16.64 14.75
CA VAL A 545 16.37 -15.67 13.75
C VAL A 545 15.33 -14.58 13.52
N ARG A 546 14.09 -14.98 13.20
CA ARG A 546 13.00 -14.03 12.96
C ARG A 546 12.72 -13.16 14.19
N ALA A 547 12.61 -13.75 15.38
CA ALA A 547 12.34 -12.99 16.59
C ALA A 547 13.43 -11.95 16.88
N LEU A 548 14.70 -12.31 16.65
CA LEU A 548 15.83 -11.40 16.83
C LEU A 548 15.79 -10.23 15.84
N VAL A 549 15.55 -10.51 14.56
CA VAL A 549 15.48 -9.47 13.52
C VAL A 549 14.28 -8.56 13.74
N LEU A 550 13.11 -9.11 14.10
CA LEU A 550 11.93 -8.30 14.40
C LEU A 550 12.13 -7.39 15.62
N ALA A 551 12.87 -7.84 16.63
CA ALA A 551 13.20 -7.04 17.81
C ALA A 551 14.17 -5.88 17.54
N HIS A 552 14.97 -5.98 16.47
CA HIS A 552 16.02 -5.03 16.12
C HIS A 552 15.96 -4.63 14.63
N GLY A 553 14.76 -4.48 14.08
CA GLY A 553 14.56 -4.38 12.63
C GLY A 553 15.16 -3.15 11.96
N ASP A 554 15.70 -2.19 12.72
CA ASP A 554 16.44 -1.00 12.27
C ASP A 554 17.89 -0.96 12.73
N ASP A 555 18.36 -1.96 13.50
CA ASP A 555 19.70 -1.99 14.08
C ASP A 555 20.41 -3.32 13.77
N PRO A 556 21.10 -3.42 12.62
CA PRO A 556 21.86 -4.62 12.28
C PRO A 556 23.00 -4.90 13.27
N PHE A 557 23.51 -3.91 13.99
CA PHE A 557 24.56 -4.11 15.01
C PHE A 557 24.02 -4.80 16.25
N ALA A 558 22.82 -4.45 16.71
CA ALA A 558 22.17 -5.16 17.79
C ALA A 558 21.92 -6.64 17.44
N VAL A 559 21.51 -6.93 16.20
CA VAL A 559 21.37 -8.32 15.70
C VAL A 559 22.71 -9.05 15.74
N ALA A 560 23.77 -8.46 15.17
CA ALA A 560 25.09 -9.09 15.16
C ALA A 560 25.66 -9.29 16.58
N ALA A 561 25.44 -8.34 17.48
CA ALA A 561 25.86 -8.43 18.86
C ALA A 561 25.16 -9.56 19.61
N ALA A 562 23.97 -10.01 19.19
CA ALA A 562 23.31 -11.17 19.81
C ALA A 562 23.98 -12.51 19.48
N VAL A 563 24.88 -12.56 18.48
CA VAL A 563 25.60 -13.78 18.07
C VAL A 563 26.97 -13.85 18.74
N PRO A 564 27.21 -14.75 19.72
CA PRO A 564 28.45 -14.76 20.50
C PRO A 564 29.71 -14.94 19.66
N GLY A 565 29.63 -15.72 18.57
CA GLY A 565 30.75 -16.00 17.66
C GLY A 565 31.26 -14.77 16.90
N TRP A 566 30.44 -13.73 16.75
CA TRP A 566 30.81 -12.53 15.99
C TRP A 566 31.37 -11.41 16.86
N ARG A 567 31.18 -11.45 18.19
CA ARG A 567 31.66 -10.42 19.12
C ARG A 567 33.17 -10.30 19.23
N ARG A 568 33.92 -11.33 18.81
CA ARG A 568 35.39 -11.45 18.99
C ARG A 568 36.16 -11.32 17.68
N VAL A 569 35.48 -11.06 16.58
CA VAL A 569 36.09 -10.97 15.25
C VAL A 569 36.39 -9.51 14.97
N ASP A 570 37.66 -9.19 14.70
CA ASP A 570 38.12 -7.84 14.38
C ASP A 570 38.03 -7.58 12.87
N THR A 571 36.80 -7.60 12.35
CA THR A 571 36.52 -7.32 10.94
C THR A 571 35.92 -5.92 10.81
N PRO A 572 36.51 -5.02 10.00
CA PRO A 572 35.99 -3.66 9.84
C PRO A 572 34.56 -3.64 9.32
N ASP A 573 33.76 -2.70 9.82
CA ASP A 573 32.40 -2.49 9.35
C ASP A 573 32.36 -2.15 7.86
N ARG A 574 31.32 -2.65 7.19
CA ARG A 574 31.06 -2.32 5.80
C ARG A 574 30.30 -1.00 5.76
N VAL A 575 30.92 0.01 5.13
CA VAL A 575 30.31 1.33 4.91
C VAL A 575 29.83 1.41 3.46
N LEU A 576 28.55 1.75 3.28
CA LEU A 576 27.92 1.93 1.97
C LEU A 576 27.42 3.38 1.85
N PRO A 577 27.63 4.04 0.70
CA PRO A 577 27.13 5.40 0.51
C PRO A 577 25.60 5.44 0.54
N ALA A 578 25.04 6.39 1.29
CA ALA A 578 23.61 6.60 1.42
C ALA A 578 23.24 8.01 0.97
N ARG A 579 22.13 8.15 0.24
CA ARG A 579 21.55 9.45 -0.10
C ARG A 579 20.34 9.72 0.79
N GLY A 580 20.59 9.88 2.09
CA GLY A 580 19.55 10.28 3.02
C GLY A 580 19.02 11.68 2.68
N GLN A 581 17.70 11.81 2.52
CA GLN A 581 17.03 13.11 2.53
C GLN A 581 16.13 13.16 3.76
N ARG A 582 16.24 14.26 4.51
CA ARG A 582 15.35 14.55 5.62
C ARG A 582 14.12 15.25 5.09
N ARG A 583 12.94 14.74 5.43
CA ARG A 583 11.66 15.33 5.03
C ARG A 583 10.85 15.69 6.26
N LEU A 584 10.14 16.80 6.19
CA LEU A 584 9.31 17.30 7.27
C LEU A 584 7.89 17.48 6.77
N ILE A 585 6.95 16.80 7.42
CA ILE A 585 5.51 17.03 7.27
C ILE A 585 5.09 17.92 8.45
N PRO A 586 4.65 19.16 8.21
CA PRO A 586 4.31 20.09 9.28
C PRO A 586 3.07 19.63 10.06
N GLU A 587 2.94 20.12 11.29
CA GLU A 587 1.68 20.04 12.03
C GLU A 587 0.59 20.70 11.18
N THR A 588 -0.53 20.02 11.00
CA THR A 588 -1.62 20.47 10.13
C THR A 588 -2.95 20.34 10.85
N THR A 589 -3.66 21.45 11.01
CA THR A 589 -5.05 21.48 11.44
C THR A 589 -5.95 21.54 10.20
N PHE A 590 -6.97 20.68 10.14
CA PHE A 590 -7.89 20.59 9.01
C PHE A 590 -9.32 20.28 9.47
N SER A 591 -10.31 20.69 8.67
CA SER A 591 -11.72 20.29 8.82
C SER A 591 -12.12 19.26 7.77
N ILE A 592 -13.20 18.53 8.02
CA ILE A 592 -13.78 17.58 7.06
C ILE A 592 -15.22 17.99 6.74
N GLU A 593 -15.54 18.12 5.45
CA GLU A 593 -16.89 18.27 4.93
C GLU A 593 -17.12 17.19 3.85
N ASP A 594 -18.17 16.36 4.00
CA ASP A 594 -18.49 15.27 3.06
C ASP A 594 -17.33 14.32 2.72
N GLY A 595 -16.42 14.10 3.67
CA GLY A 595 -15.23 13.26 3.49
C GLY A 595 -14.11 13.92 2.68
N VAL A 596 -14.22 15.23 2.41
CA VAL A 596 -13.18 16.08 1.82
C VAL A 596 -12.56 16.92 2.94
N GLY A 597 -11.22 16.95 2.98
CA GLY A 597 -10.48 17.71 3.99
C GLY A 597 -10.05 19.08 3.49
N ASP A 598 -10.23 20.10 4.31
CA ASP A 598 -9.77 21.47 4.07
C ASP A 598 -8.79 21.92 5.14
N VAL A 599 -7.64 22.45 4.71
CA VAL A 599 -6.58 22.90 5.63
C VAL A 599 -6.99 24.22 6.28
N ILE A 600 -6.99 24.24 7.61
CA ILE A 600 -7.25 25.44 8.43
C ILE A 600 -5.94 26.16 8.76
N GLY A 601 -4.89 25.40 9.06
CA GLY A 601 -3.58 25.98 9.38
C GLY A 601 -2.47 24.95 9.37
N THR A 602 -1.26 25.41 9.11
CA THR A 602 -0.02 24.61 9.16
C THR A 602 0.99 25.28 10.07
N ARG A 603 1.74 24.49 10.83
CA ARG A 603 2.77 24.97 11.76
C ARG A 603 3.98 24.06 11.70
N ILE A 604 5.17 24.63 11.77
CA ILE A 604 6.42 23.90 11.96
C ILE A 604 6.84 24.11 13.40
N LEU A 605 7.00 23.01 14.13
CA LEU A 605 7.44 22.99 15.51
C LEU A 605 8.95 22.77 15.52
N VAL A 606 9.69 23.69 16.14
CA VAL A 606 11.15 23.63 16.29
C VAL A 606 11.45 23.21 17.73
N VAL A 607 12.17 22.09 17.91
CA VAL A 607 12.66 21.70 19.23
C VAL A 607 13.69 22.73 19.67
N ALA A 608 13.49 23.38 20.82
CA ALA A 608 14.51 24.25 21.39
C ALA A 608 15.70 23.39 21.81
N ASP A 609 16.88 23.71 21.28
CA ASP A 609 18.13 23.01 21.56
C ASP A 609 18.50 23.21 23.04
N THR A 610 18.15 22.25 23.92
CA THR A 610 18.43 22.34 25.36
C THR A 610 19.90 22.10 25.73
N THR A 611 20.81 22.07 24.75
CA THR A 611 22.26 21.84 24.92
C THR A 611 23.09 23.13 24.88
N SER A 612 22.49 24.29 25.13
CA SER A 612 23.22 25.56 25.34
C SER A 612 22.95 26.15 26.73
N GLY A 613 23.35 25.44 27.78
CA GLY A 613 23.34 25.97 29.14
C GLY A 613 24.16 25.12 30.12
N GLY A 614 25.44 25.47 30.30
CA GLY A 614 26.31 24.92 31.35
C GLY A 614 27.77 24.82 30.94
#